data_AF-A0A427Y6C7-F1
#
_entry.id   AF-A0A427Y6C7-F1
#
_cell.length_a   1.000
_cell.length_b   1.000
_cell.length_c   1.000
_cell.angle_alpha   90.00
_cell.angle_beta   90.00
_cell.angle_gamma   90.00
#
_symmetry.space_group_name_H-M   'P 1'
#
loop_
_entity.id
_entity.type
_entity.pdbx_description
1 polymer ?
#
loop_
_entity_poly.entity_id
_entity_poly.type
_entity_poly.pdbx_seq_one_letter_code
_entity_poly.pdbx_strand_id
1 'polypeptide(L)'
;MSCPVPHHKDTPTPPGHPSVAAAQASDEKNGDVTPGFEPNAPASVIPSDQLTLEGLLYESGAGDGNKPASVDEWPLPEELDFTRPVSELLRKGTQRAHVAAEHSEGAVALTNGQLELQEYIRWLALLWRVYDALEQGLAAHASNTVLAPTYDPTLLARAPELAADIKFLLKRLPKDLTKESKNPLASNPSVPLPPFPLPPFLEEVFVITPPALRVYMDRVNELAASEATAPRLLAHAYVRYLGDLSGGQIIGARLRKAYNLPGLDGRRFYYFDVAITGDDKAAVVAGEETVGERKKKLNDVKVWYRTGMDEGAGDDEKLKAALVREANVAFVLNTHLFSLITPPPAPGKELRYFEKRQREEARRLALHPHKPLTWTEFALKFMRFIFACLFGVFVTHAMIPTLWPQIAPWFHGTVVPVLNDKVIPWWDENGPIVNRHLKRATRQMF
;
A
#
# COMPACT_ATOMS: atom_id res chain seq x y z
N MET A 1 44.63 79.25 -21.00
CA MET A 1 44.86 78.26 -22.09
C MET A 1 43.56 77.47 -22.28
N SER A 2 43.25 77.05 -23.51
CA SER A 2 42.17 76.14 -23.98
C SER A 2 41.07 75.75 -22.94
N CYS A 3 39.79 76.16 -23.02
CA CYS A 3 38.87 76.42 -24.15
C CYS A 3 38.39 75.15 -24.93
N PRO A 4 37.11 75.09 -25.41
CA PRO A 4 36.15 74.06 -24.93
C PRO A 4 35.14 73.48 -25.98
N VAL A 5 34.10 72.75 -25.51
CA VAL A 5 32.81 72.37 -26.18
C VAL A 5 32.89 71.51 -27.48
N PRO A 6 31.80 71.11 -28.21
CA PRO A 6 30.34 71.02 -27.89
C PRO A 6 29.56 69.74 -28.34
N HIS A 7 28.33 69.57 -27.79
CA HIS A 7 27.12 68.95 -28.40
C HIS A 7 27.18 67.47 -28.90
N HIS A 8 26.08 66.76 -29.26
CA HIS A 8 24.69 67.15 -29.63
C HIS A 8 23.63 66.14 -29.13
N LYS A 9 22.33 66.48 -29.25
CA LYS A 9 21.19 65.52 -29.18
C LYS A 9 20.83 65.05 -30.60
N ASP A 10 20.06 63.95 -30.74
CA ASP A 10 18.74 63.94 -31.43
C ASP A 10 18.07 62.54 -31.48
N THR A 11 16.75 62.53 -31.75
CA THR A 11 15.82 61.38 -31.92
C THR A 11 15.28 61.38 -33.37
N PRO A 12 14.68 60.31 -33.99
CA PRO A 12 13.53 59.54 -33.47
C PRO A 12 13.37 58.07 -33.97
N THR A 13 12.13 57.56 -33.91
CA THR A 13 11.58 56.19 -34.09
C THR A 13 10.72 56.03 -35.37
N PRO A 14 10.07 54.86 -35.66
CA PRO A 14 10.42 53.46 -35.41
C PRO A 14 10.64 52.76 -36.79
N PRO A 15 9.76 51.94 -37.46
CA PRO A 15 8.70 50.97 -37.08
C PRO A 15 9.15 49.48 -37.20
N GLY A 16 8.32 48.50 -36.82
CA GLY A 16 8.60 47.06 -37.09
C GLY A 16 7.79 46.02 -36.27
N HIS A 17 6.50 45.84 -36.59
CA HIS A 17 5.63 44.77 -36.06
C HIS A 17 5.09 43.91 -37.22
N PRO A 18 4.49 42.70 -37.01
CA PRO A 18 4.11 42.08 -35.72
C PRO A 18 4.56 40.61 -35.50
N SER A 19 4.51 40.15 -34.25
CA SER A 19 4.11 38.76 -33.95
C SER A 19 3.49 38.64 -32.55
N VAL A 20 2.18 38.38 -32.56
CA VAL A 20 1.31 37.80 -31.52
C VAL A 20 2.07 36.92 -30.49
N ALA A 21 1.99 37.05 -29.15
CA ALA A 21 1.03 37.64 -28.18
C ALA A 21 -0.16 36.75 -27.73
N ALA A 22 0.04 35.99 -26.66
CA ALA A 22 -0.96 35.51 -25.69
C ALA A 22 -0.21 35.12 -24.39
N ALA A 23 -0.33 35.89 -23.30
CA ALA A 23 -1.26 35.62 -22.19
C ALA A 23 -1.05 34.23 -21.57
N GLN A 24 -0.50 34.05 -20.35
CA GLN A 24 -0.59 34.88 -19.14
C GLN A 24 -2.05 35.17 -18.74
N ALA A 25 -2.61 34.26 -17.95
CA ALA A 25 -3.83 34.46 -17.18
C ALA A 25 -3.44 34.34 -15.69
N SER A 26 -3.18 35.48 -15.06
CA SER A 26 -2.99 35.59 -13.61
C SER A 26 -4.35 35.76 -12.95
N ASP A 27 -4.91 34.66 -12.44
CA ASP A 27 -6.17 34.70 -11.69
C ASP A 27 -5.86 35.16 -10.25
N GLU A 28 -5.84 36.47 -10.03
CA GLU A 28 -5.74 37.05 -8.69
C GLU A 28 -6.98 36.68 -7.87
N LYS A 29 -6.82 35.76 -6.92
CA LYS A 29 -7.72 35.63 -5.77
C LYS A 29 -6.94 35.91 -4.50
N ASN A 30 -7.19 37.08 -3.93
CA ASN A 30 -6.86 37.36 -2.53
C ASN A 30 -7.49 36.26 -1.65
N GLY A 31 -6.65 35.55 -0.92
CA GLY A 31 -7.00 34.28 -0.28
C GLY A 31 -5.90 33.81 0.66
N ASP A 32 -5.49 34.71 1.55
CA ASP A 32 -4.73 34.47 2.78
C ASP A 32 -3.49 33.55 2.72
N VAL A 33 -2.30 34.17 2.67
CA VAL A 33 -1.01 33.48 2.79
C VAL A 33 -0.75 33.12 4.25
N THR A 34 -1.45 32.10 4.76
CA THR A 34 -1.17 31.52 6.07
C THR A 34 0.19 30.79 6.05
N PRO A 35 1.15 31.13 6.93
CA PRO A 35 2.38 30.36 7.06
C PRO A 35 2.06 28.96 7.62
N GLY A 36 2.51 27.90 6.93
CA GLY A 36 2.40 26.52 7.42
C GLY A 36 2.45 25.45 6.32
N PHE A 37 3.39 24.50 6.46
CA PHE A 37 3.70 23.35 5.59
C PHE A 37 4.15 23.69 4.15
N GLU A 38 5.47 23.61 3.88
CA GLU A 38 5.99 23.51 2.51
C GLU A 38 5.89 22.05 1.97
N PRO A 39 5.62 21.85 0.67
CA PRO A 39 5.13 20.56 0.15
C PRO A 39 6.20 19.48 -0.06
N ASN A 40 7.47 19.74 0.22
CA ASN A 40 8.55 18.76 0.19
C ASN A 40 9.56 19.08 1.31
N ALA A 41 9.33 18.51 2.50
CA ALA A 41 10.35 18.54 3.55
C ALA A 41 11.63 17.86 3.00
N PRO A 42 12.80 18.53 2.99
CA PRO A 42 14.05 17.92 2.59
C PRO A 42 14.45 16.81 3.58
N ALA A 43 15.52 16.07 3.26
CA ALA A 43 16.16 15.22 4.27
C ALA A 43 16.50 16.06 5.51
N SER A 44 16.12 15.55 6.68
CA SER A 44 16.20 16.26 7.97
C SER A 44 17.56 16.95 8.15
N VAL A 45 17.50 18.25 8.44
CA VAL A 45 18.65 19.11 8.71
C VAL A 45 19.10 18.92 10.16
N ILE A 46 18.20 18.47 11.03
CA ILE A 46 18.51 18.00 12.39
C ILE A 46 19.36 16.71 12.32
N PRO A 47 20.50 16.64 13.03
CA PRO A 47 21.31 15.43 13.11
C PRO A 47 20.50 14.22 13.60
N SER A 48 20.74 13.04 13.01
CA SER A 48 19.97 11.81 13.31
C SER A 48 20.00 11.40 14.79
N ASP A 49 21.08 11.72 15.50
CA ASP A 49 21.27 11.51 16.94
C ASP A 49 20.48 12.49 17.83
N GLN A 50 19.92 13.56 17.25
CA GLN A 50 19.24 14.67 17.94
C GLN A 50 17.78 14.84 17.47
N LEU A 51 17.26 13.89 16.70
CA LEU A 51 15.94 13.96 16.09
C LEU A 51 14.84 13.72 17.13
N THR A 52 14.09 14.78 17.49
CA THR A 52 12.94 14.72 18.42
C THR A 52 11.62 15.00 17.70
N LEU A 53 10.50 14.76 18.38
CA LEU A 53 9.15 15.04 17.87
C LEU A 53 8.97 16.52 17.51
N GLU A 54 9.43 17.42 18.39
CA GLU A 54 9.38 18.87 18.20
C GLU A 54 10.35 19.34 17.11
N GLY A 55 11.35 18.51 16.77
CA GLY A 55 12.22 18.70 15.62
C GLY A 55 11.49 18.43 14.31
N LEU A 56 10.87 17.25 14.18
CA LEU A 56 10.09 16.86 12.99
C LEU A 56 8.90 17.81 12.74
N LEU A 57 8.23 18.22 13.82
CA LEU A 57 7.14 19.19 13.77
C LEU A 57 7.60 20.59 13.32
N TYR A 58 8.83 20.99 13.66
CA TYR A 58 9.41 22.24 13.18
C TYR A 58 9.86 22.13 11.71
N GLU A 59 10.54 21.04 11.32
CA GLU A 59 11.05 20.83 9.96
C GLU A 59 9.96 20.63 8.89
N SER A 60 8.81 20.06 9.28
CA SER A 60 7.62 20.01 8.42
C SER A 60 6.98 21.39 8.19
N GLY A 61 7.58 22.46 8.74
CA GLY A 61 7.16 23.85 8.57
C GLY A 61 5.77 24.11 9.16
N ALA A 62 5.35 23.28 10.11
CA ALA A 62 3.95 22.94 10.26
C ALA A 62 3.15 23.89 11.20
N GLY A 63 3.83 24.84 11.84
CA GLY A 63 3.24 25.96 12.57
C GLY A 63 3.32 27.28 11.78
N ASP A 64 2.99 28.39 12.43
CA ASP A 64 2.99 29.76 11.88
C ASP A 64 4.40 30.36 11.62
N GLY A 65 5.43 29.51 11.60
CA GLY A 65 6.85 29.88 11.65
C GLY A 65 7.42 29.91 13.08
N ASN A 66 6.58 29.90 14.11
CA ASN A 66 7.00 29.81 15.51
C ASN A 66 7.11 28.35 15.97
N LYS A 67 7.94 28.06 16.98
CA LYS A 67 8.06 26.72 17.56
C LYS A 67 7.20 26.62 18.83
N PRO A 68 6.07 25.88 18.85
CA PRO A 68 5.28 25.69 20.06
C PRO A 68 6.06 24.88 21.11
N ALA A 69 5.77 25.09 22.39
CA ALA A 69 6.46 24.41 23.49
C ALA A 69 5.92 23.00 23.74
N SER A 70 4.77 22.64 23.18
CA SER A 70 4.16 21.31 23.29
C SER A 70 3.29 20.94 22.08
N VAL A 71 2.97 19.65 21.94
CA VAL A 71 1.98 19.16 20.97
C VAL A 71 0.57 19.74 21.22
N ASP A 72 0.25 20.15 22.45
CA ASP A 72 -1.09 20.68 22.78
C ASP A 72 -1.28 22.17 22.43
N GLU A 73 -0.20 22.91 22.27
CA GLU A 73 -0.18 24.27 21.70
C GLU A 73 -0.28 24.29 20.17
N TRP A 74 -0.33 23.11 19.53
CA TRP A 74 -0.27 23.02 18.08
C TRP A 74 -1.44 23.75 17.39
N PRO A 75 -1.17 24.62 16.39
CA PRO A 75 -2.23 25.39 15.74
C PRO A 75 -3.23 24.48 15.03
N LEU A 76 -4.51 24.78 15.23
CA LEU A 76 -5.63 24.19 14.50
C LEU A 76 -6.16 25.22 13.50
N PRO A 77 -6.65 24.80 12.32
CA PRO A 77 -7.30 25.73 11.39
C PRO A 77 -8.44 26.49 12.06
N GLU A 78 -8.47 27.82 11.92
CA GLU A 78 -9.42 28.70 12.63
C GLU A 78 -10.90 28.41 12.30
N GLU A 79 -11.17 27.77 11.16
CA GLU A 79 -12.51 27.44 10.65
C GLU A 79 -13.15 26.18 11.27
N LEU A 80 -12.54 25.55 12.28
CA LEU A 80 -13.05 24.30 12.86
C LEU A 80 -14.21 24.50 13.86
N ASP A 81 -15.43 24.25 13.40
CA ASP A 81 -16.66 24.16 14.19
C ASP A 81 -16.69 22.88 15.06
N PHE A 82 -16.22 22.96 16.32
CA PHE A 82 -16.11 21.81 17.22
C PHE A 82 -17.44 21.17 17.66
N THR A 83 -18.58 21.79 17.33
CA THR A 83 -19.91 21.15 17.47
C THR A 83 -20.10 19.99 16.48
N ARG A 84 -19.26 19.90 15.44
CA ARG A 84 -19.31 18.82 14.44
C ARG A 84 -18.84 17.46 14.97
N PRO A 85 -19.19 16.35 14.29
CA PRO A 85 -18.62 15.04 14.55
C PRO A 85 -17.10 15.05 14.32
N VAL A 86 -16.35 14.28 15.11
CA VAL A 86 -14.87 14.26 15.05
C VAL A 86 -14.36 13.74 13.72
N SER A 87 -15.11 12.87 13.05
CA SER A 87 -14.78 12.33 11.72
C SER A 87 -14.86 13.38 10.60
N GLU A 88 -15.66 14.43 10.77
CA GLU A 88 -15.66 15.61 9.89
C GLU A 88 -14.50 16.55 10.23
N LEU A 89 -14.29 16.81 11.53
CA LEU A 89 -13.21 17.68 12.02
C LEU A 89 -11.83 17.17 11.63
N LEU A 90 -11.57 15.88 11.79
CA LEU A 90 -10.32 15.25 11.36
C LEU A 90 -10.14 15.32 9.85
N ARG A 91 -11.19 15.04 9.07
CA ARG A 91 -11.14 15.12 7.60
C ARG A 91 -10.79 16.52 7.09
N LYS A 92 -11.34 17.57 7.71
CA LYS A 92 -11.01 18.97 7.41
C LYS A 92 -9.62 19.33 7.93
N GLY A 93 -9.39 19.11 9.22
CA GLY A 93 -8.22 19.54 9.96
C GLY A 93 -6.89 18.90 9.54
N THR A 94 -6.92 17.74 8.86
CA THR A 94 -5.72 17.11 8.28
C THR A 94 -5.63 17.21 6.74
N GLN A 95 -6.51 17.97 6.08
CA GLN A 95 -6.56 18.00 4.61
C GLN A 95 -5.24 18.55 4.00
N ARG A 96 -4.64 19.58 4.59
CA ARG A 96 -3.33 20.13 4.15
C ARG A 96 -2.22 19.07 4.26
N ALA A 97 -2.12 18.40 5.41
CA ALA A 97 -1.10 17.40 5.70
C ALA A 97 -1.24 16.12 4.84
N HIS A 98 -2.47 15.70 4.51
CA HIS A 98 -2.74 14.61 3.57
C HIS A 98 -2.18 14.91 2.18
N VAL A 99 -2.47 16.11 1.64
CA VAL A 99 -1.99 16.53 0.33
C VAL A 99 -0.46 16.60 0.29
N ALA A 100 0.20 17.09 1.35
CA ALA A 100 1.66 17.09 1.44
C ALA A 100 2.24 15.67 1.40
N ALA A 101 1.69 14.74 2.21
CA ALA A 101 2.17 13.36 2.27
C ALA A 101 2.08 12.63 0.91
N GLU A 102 1.00 12.84 0.15
CA GLU A 102 0.78 12.22 -1.17
C GLU A 102 1.82 12.62 -2.23
N HIS A 103 2.45 13.79 -2.10
CA HIS A 103 3.41 14.31 -3.08
C HIS A 103 4.89 13.98 -2.75
N SER A 104 5.16 13.42 -1.57
CA SER A 104 6.52 13.04 -1.15
C SER A 104 7.15 11.98 -2.08
N GLU A 105 8.46 12.09 -2.38
CA GLU A 105 9.15 11.20 -3.32
C GLU A 105 8.99 9.71 -2.96
N GLY A 106 9.07 9.38 -1.67
CA GLY A 106 8.88 8.02 -1.17
C GLY A 106 7.47 7.48 -1.44
N ALA A 107 6.43 8.29 -1.18
CA ALA A 107 5.04 7.92 -1.49
C ALA A 107 4.82 7.78 -3.01
N VAL A 108 5.41 8.67 -3.83
CA VAL A 108 5.35 8.60 -5.30
C VAL A 108 6.04 7.34 -5.83
N ALA A 109 7.22 6.98 -5.32
CA ALA A 109 7.97 5.79 -5.73
C ALA A 109 7.25 4.49 -5.31
N LEU A 110 6.70 4.44 -4.09
CA LEU A 110 5.89 3.32 -3.58
C LEU A 110 4.60 3.15 -4.39
N THR A 111 3.80 4.23 -4.52
CA THR A 111 2.51 4.17 -5.20
C THR A 111 2.66 3.83 -6.67
N ASN A 112 3.72 4.26 -7.35
CA ASN A 112 4.00 3.88 -8.74
C ASN A 112 4.60 2.47 -8.89
N GLY A 113 4.86 1.75 -7.79
CA GLY A 113 5.42 0.39 -7.80
C GLY A 113 6.85 0.33 -8.34
N GLN A 114 7.63 1.38 -8.10
CA GLN A 114 8.97 1.56 -8.69
C GLN A 114 10.12 1.07 -7.81
N LEU A 115 9.85 0.79 -6.53
CA LEU A 115 10.81 0.26 -5.56
C LEU A 115 11.30 -1.14 -5.94
N GLU A 116 12.57 -1.43 -5.67
CA GLU A 116 13.08 -2.80 -5.74
C GLU A 116 12.44 -3.70 -4.68
N LEU A 117 12.38 -5.02 -4.90
CA LEU A 117 11.68 -5.93 -3.98
C LEU A 117 12.29 -5.92 -2.57
N GLN A 118 13.61 -5.82 -2.46
CA GLN A 118 14.31 -5.71 -1.17
C GLN A 118 13.89 -4.44 -0.42
N GLU A 119 13.78 -3.32 -1.12
CA GLU A 119 13.35 -2.03 -0.57
C GLU A 119 11.88 -2.06 -0.15
N TYR A 120 11.00 -2.68 -0.95
CA TYR A 120 9.61 -2.88 -0.55
C TYR A 120 9.47 -3.78 0.69
N ILE A 121 10.28 -4.84 0.82
CA ILE A 121 10.32 -5.67 2.05
C ILE A 121 10.78 -4.83 3.26
N ARG A 122 11.79 -3.97 3.07
CA ARG A 122 12.28 -3.05 4.11
C ARG A 122 11.21 -2.03 4.52
N TRP A 123 10.47 -1.47 3.56
CA TRP A 123 9.31 -0.61 3.80
C TRP A 123 8.20 -1.33 4.58
N LEU A 124 7.84 -2.57 4.23
CA LEU A 124 6.87 -3.34 5.01
C LEU A 124 7.36 -3.61 6.44
N ALA A 125 8.67 -3.77 6.66
CA ALA A 125 9.25 -3.91 8.00
C ALA A 125 9.21 -2.59 8.80
N LEU A 126 9.45 -1.43 8.17
CA LEU A 126 9.24 -0.11 8.79
C LEU A 126 7.77 0.05 9.21
N LEU A 127 6.82 -0.30 8.34
CA LEU A 127 5.40 -0.31 8.67
C LEU A 127 5.08 -1.28 9.82
N TRP A 128 5.61 -2.51 9.77
CA TRP A 128 5.36 -3.53 10.80
C TRP A 128 5.69 -3.00 12.20
N ARG A 129 6.81 -2.29 12.36
CA ARG A 129 7.20 -1.68 13.65
C ARG A 129 6.22 -0.61 14.16
N VAL A 130 5.61 0.15 13.26
CA VAL A 130 4.58 1.17 13.62
C VAL A 130 3.25 0.52 13.98
N TYR A 131 2.78 -0.45 13.18
CA TYR A 131 1.52 -1.15 13.45
C TYR A 131 1.61 -2.05 14.69
N ASP A 132 2.73 -2.72 14.92
CA ASP A 132 2.96 -3.55 16.11
C ASP A 132 2.82 -2.73 17.41
N ALA A 133 3.45 -1.55 17.48
CA ALA A 133 3.30 -0.64 18.61
C ALA A 133 1.86 -0.09 18.74
N LEU A 134 1.24 0.33 17.64
CA LEU A 134 -0.12 0.87 17.63
C LEU A 134 -1.17 -0.16 18.02
N GLU A 135 -1.06 -1.39 17.52
CA GLU A 135 -1.99 -2.48 17.79
C GLU A 135 -1.83 -3.02 19.22
N GLN A 136 -0.60 -3.04 19.77
CA GLN A 136 -0.38 -3.30 21.20
C GLN A 136 -1.00 -2.21 22.09
N GLY A 137 -0.83 -0.92 21.75
CA GLY A 137 -1.43 0.19 22.50
C GLY A 137 -2.97 0.19 22.44
N LEU A 138 -3.55 -0.04 21.26
CA LEU A 138 -4.99 -0.18 21.09
C LEU A 138 -5.55 -1.40 21.84
N ALA A 139 -4.83 -2.53 21.87
CA ALA A 139 -5.22 -3.71 22.62
C ALA A 139 -5.15 -3.50 24.15
N ALA A 140 -4.14 -2.79 24.64
CA ALA A 140 -4.00 -2.43 26.06
C ALA A 140 -5.18 -1.57 26.57
N HIS A 141 -5.70 -0.69 25.71
CA HIS A 141 -6.81 0.21 26.02
C HIS A 141 -8.11 -0.14 25.28
N ALA A 142 -8.32 -1.42 24.92
CA ALA A 142 -9.47 -1.88 24.14
C ALA A 142 -10.85 -1.61 24.80
N SER A 143 -10.87 -1.39 26.13
CA SER A 143 -12.07 -1.01 26.89
C SER A 143 -12.20 0.48 27.18
N ASN A 144 -11.27 1.32 26.71
CA ASN A 144 -11.38 2.78 26.84
C ASN A 144 -12.54 3.29 25.98
N THR A 145 -13.41 4.13 26.54
CA THR A 145 -14.67 4.55 25.90
C THR A 145 -14.50 5.29 24.58
N VAL A 146 -13.35 5.92 24.35
CA VAL A 146 -13.04 6.64 23.10
C VAL A 146 -12.55 5.67 22.00
N LEU A 147 -11.89 4.58 22.39
CA LEU A 147 -11.27 3.62 21.46
C LEU A 147 -12.20 2.45 21.12
N ALA A 148 -12.91 1.92 22.13
CA ALA A 148 -13.71 0.70 22.04
C ALA A 148 -14.71 0.67 20.86
N PRO A 149 -15.44 1.75 20.49
CA PRO A 149 -16.36 1.72 19.35
C PRO A 149 -15.69 1.48 17.98
N THR A 150 -14.36 1.62 17.91
CA THR A 150 -13.55 1.41 16.69
C THR A 150 -12.64 0.18 16.75
N TYR A 151 -12.64 -0.54 17.87
CA TYR A 151 -11.70 -1.64 18.12
C TYR A 151 -12.23 -2.98 17.55
N ASP A 152 -11.88 -3.28 16.30
CA ASP A 152 -11.95 -4.63 15.73
C ASP A 152 -10.57 -5.06 15.20
N PRO A 153 -9.77 -5.83 15.98
CA PRO A 153 -8.49 -6.34 15.52
C PRO A 153 -8.62 -7.46 14.48
N THR A 154 -9.77 -8.13 14.35
CA THR A 154 -9.99 -9.15 13.31
C THR A 154 -10.10 -8.49 11.94
N LEU A 155 -10.80 -7.36 11.88
CA LEU A 155 -11.01 -6.58 10.66
C LEU A 155 -9.82 -5.67 10.32
N LEU A 156 -9.24 -4.98 11.32
CA LEU A 156 -8.31 -3.86 11.10
C LEU A 156 -6.84 -4.16 11.37
N ALA A 157 -6.46 -5.10 12.24
CA ALA A 157 -5.05 -5.30 12.60
C ALA A 157 -4.21 -5.66 11.37
N ARG A 158 -3.07 -4.99 11.20
CA ARG A 158 -2.17 -5.06 10.04
C ARG A 158 -0.84 -5.72 10.35
N ALA A 159 -0.36 -5.70 11.61
CA ALA A 159 0.92 -6.30 11.96
C ALA A 159 1.01 -7.82 11.64
N PRO A 160 -0.06 -8.64 11.81
CA PRO A 160 -0.04 -10.05 11.38
C PRO A 160 0.09 -10.22 9.87
N GLU A 161 -0.59 -9.38 9.09
CA GLU A 161 -0.61 -9.46 7.62
C GLU A 161 0.69 -8.93 7.00
N LEU A 162 1.26 -7.86 7.56
CA LEU A 162 2.60 -7.38 7.24
C LEU A 162 3.65 -8.47 7.50
N ALA A 163 3.57 -9.17 8.64
CA ALA A 163 4.45 -10.28 8.94
C ALA A 163 4.31 -11.45 7.96
N ALA A 164 3.08 -11.82 7.57
CA ALA A 164 2.81 -12.84 6.58
C ALA A 164 3.37 -12.47 5.18
N ASP A 165 3.20 -11.21 4.77
CA ASP A 165 3.74 -10.69 3.52
C ASP A 165 5.27 -10.67 3.50
N ILE A 166 5.93 -10.13 4.52
CA ILE A 166 7.40 -10.12 4.63
C ILE A 166 7.95 -11.56 4.56
N LYS A 167 7.36 -12.48 5.32
CA LYS A 167 7.72 -13.91 5.35
C LYS A 167 7.50 -14.64 4.01
N PHE A 168 6.60 -14.15 3.16
CA PHE A 168 6.44 -14.63 1.79
C PHE A 168 7.45 -13.99 0.84
N LEU A 169 7.58 -12.66 0.85
CA LEU A 169 8.38 -11.90 -0.09
C LEU A 169 9.88 -12.17 0.07
N LEU A 170 10.37 -12.40 1.29
CA LEU A 170 11.74 -12.86 1.56
C LEU A 170 12.09 -14.13 0.75
N LYS A 171 11.15 -15.07 0.59
CA LYS A 171 11.36 -16.31 -0.20
C LYS A 171 11.52 -16.08 -1.70
N ARG A 172 11.28 -14.84 -2.18
CA ARG A 172 11.43 -14.43 -3.59
C ARG A 172 12.74 -13.70 -3.87
N LEU A 173 13.50 -13.33 -2.84
CA LEU A 173 14.84 -12.76 -2.98
C LEU A 173 15.90 -13.86 -3.22
N PRO A 174 17.08 -13.50 -3.78
CA PRO A 174 18.26 -14.34 -3.78
C PRO A 174 18.66 -14.87 -2.39
N LYS A 175 19.24 -16.08 -2.36
CA LYS A 175 19.62 -16.79 -1.12
C LYS A 175 20.77 -16.12 -0.36
N ASP A 176 21.57 -15.31 -1.02
CA ASP A 176 22.68 -14.53 -0.48
C ASP A 176 22.18 -13.32 0.32
N LEU A 177 21.17 -12.59 -0.17
CA LEU A 177 20.50 -11.48 0.52
C LEU A 177 19.59 -11.94 1.68
N THR A 178 19.30 -13.25 1.78
CA THR A 178 18.37 -13.84 2.76
C THR A 178 19.01 -14.86 3.70
N LYS A 179 20.34 -14.90 3.76
CA LYS A 179 21.03 -15.57 4.87
C LYS A 179 20.65 -14.85 6.16
N GLU A 180 20.21 -15.60 7.17
CA GLU A 180 20.03 -15.06 8.51
C GLU A 180 21.36 -14.47 9.01
N SER A 181 21.28 -13.37 9.75
CA SER A 181 22.49 -12.71 10.22
C SER A 181 23.29 -13.60 11.17
N LYS A 182 24.62 -13.48 11.09
CA LYS A 182 25.51 -14.02 12.13
C LYS A 182 25.57 -13.11 13.37
N ASN A 183 24.95 -11.93 13.31
CA ASN A 183 24.97 -10.94 14.37
C ASN A 183 23.97 -11.34 15.48
N PRO A 184 24.41 -11.59 16.72
CA PRO A 184 23.56 -12.22 17.73
C PRO A 184 22.62 -11.22 18.42
N LEU A 185 21.42 -11.05 17.89
CA LEU A 185 20.32 -10.35 18.60
C LEU A 185 19.91 -11.05 19.91
N ALA A 186 20.37 -12.28 20.14
CA ALA A 186 20.24 -13.01 21.39
C ALA A 186 20.94 -12.36 22.60
N SER A 187 21.60 -11.21 22.44
CA SER A 187 22.34 -10.51 23.51
C SER A 187 21.67 -9.27 24.09
N ASN A 188 20.60 -8.73 23.48
CA ASN A 188 19.84 -7.60 24.02
C ASN A 188 18.36 -7.97 24.20
N PRO A 189 17.93 -8.42 25.40
CA PRO A 189 16.58 -8.97 25.62
C PRO A 189 15.45 -7.94 25.53
N SER A 190 15.77 -6.65 25.43
CA SER A 190 14.80 -5.54 25.44
C SER A 190 14.08 -5.31 24.11
N VAL A 191 14.48 -5.98 23.02
CA VAL A 191 13.88 -5.82 21.69
C VAL A 191 13.18 -7.11 21.26
N PRO A 192 11.84 -7.14 21.14
CA PRO A 192 11.12 -8.29 20.61
C PRO A 192 11.58 -8.65 19.19
N LEU A 193 11.90 -9.93 18.97
CA LEU A 193 12.23 -10.45 17.64
C LEU A 193 10.98 -10.45 16.74
N PRO A 194 11.11 -10.08 15.45
CA PRO A 194 9.98 -10.13 14.54
C PRO A 194 9.49 -11.58 14.28
N PRO A 195 8.20 -11.77 13.96
CA PRO A 195 7.61 -13.08 13.61
C PRO A 195 8.05 -13.64 12.23
N PHE A 196 9.13 -13.11 11.66
CA PHE A 196 9.71 -13.45 10.36
C PHE A 196 11.25 -13.39 10.39
N PRO A 197 11.96 -14.08 9.48
CA PRO A 197 13.42 -14.09 9.46
C PRO A 197 14.03 -12.69 9.31
N LEU A 198 15.12 -12.43 10.01
CA LEU A 198 15.85 -11.15 10.00
C LEU A 198 17.15 -11.28 9.19
N PRO A 199 17.15 -11.01 7.87
CA PRO A 199 18.37 -10.88 7.08
C PRO A 199 19.08 -9.54 7.37
N PRO A 200 20.38 -9.42 7.05
CA PRO A 200 21.17 -8.22 7.35
C PRO A 200 20.59 -6.89 6.85
N PHE A 201 19.91 -6.85 5.71
CA PHE A 201 19.30 -5.61 5.20
C PHE A 201 18.07 -5.13 6.00
N LEU A 202 17.58 -5.93 6.94
CA LEU A 202 16.56 -5.52 7.92
C LEU A 202 17.16 -5.20 9.29
N GLU A 203 18.46 -5.44 9.54
CA GLU A 203 19.08 -5.09 10.84
C GLU A 203 19.00 -3.58 11.12
N GLU A 204 19.03 -2.73 10.10
CA GLU A 204 18.81 -1.29 10.29
C GLU A 204 17.43 -0.97 10.89
N VAL A 205 16.38 -1.74 10.58
CA VAL A 205 15.00 -1.52 11.08
C VAL A 205 14.81 -1.99 12.52
N PHE A 206 15.48 -3.08 12.92
CA PHE A 206 15.25 -3.75 14.21
C PHE A 206 16.37 -3.55 15.24
N VAL A 207 17.59 -3.26 14.80
CA VAL A 207 18.79 -3.21 15.65
C VAL A 207 19.28 -1.79 15.82
N ILE A 208 19.40 -1.05 14.71
CA ILE A 208 19.74 0.37 14.72
C ILE A 208 18.48 1.20 15.03
N THR A 209 17.37 0.86 14.37
CA THR A 209 16.09 1.60 14.32
C THR A 209 16.30 3.04 13.82
N PRO A 210 15.87 3.40 12.59
CA PRO A 210 16.06 4.75 12.06
C PRO A 210 15.39 5.78 12.99
N PRO A 211 16.01 6.93 13.29
CA PRO A 211 15.47 7.87 14.28
C PRO A 211 14.03 8.34 14.00
N ALA A 212 13.64 8.56 12.73
CA ALA A 212 12.26 8.89 12.39
C ALA A 212 11.25 7.77 12.71
N LEU A 213 11.64 6.49 12.56
CA LEU A 213 10.84 5.35 13.02
C LEU A 213 10.78 5.31 14.55
N ARG A 214 11.91 5.58 15.23
CA ARG A 214 11.99 5.61 16.70
C ARG A 214 11.02 6.64 17.27
N VAL A 215 11.08 7.89 16.81
CA VAL A 215 10.19 8.97 17.26
C VAL A 215 8.70 8.65 17.02
N TYR A 216 8.34 7.97 15.92
CA TYR A 216 6.98 7.47 15.72
C TYR A 216 6.61 6.45 16.81
N MET A 217 7.41 5.40 16.96
CA MET A 217 7.17 4.34 17.95
C MET A 217 7.10 4.90 19.38
N ASP A 218 8.02 5.78 19.75
CA ASP A 218 8.12 6.39 21.07
C ASP A 218 6.87 7.23 21.36
N ARG A 219 6.36 8.02 20.39
CA ARG A 219 5.09 8.76 20.55
C ARG A 219 3.89 7.83 20.72
N VAL A 220 3.81 6.73 19.96
CA VAL A 220 2.71 5.75 20.12
C VAL A 220 2.77 5.08 21.50
N ASN A 221 3.97 4.74 21.97
CA ASN A 221 4.18 4.16 23.31
C ASN A 221 3.88 5.16 24.44
N GLU A 222 4.23 6.44 24.26
CA GLU A 222 3.88 7.53 25.18
C GLU A 222 2.36 7.69 25.31
N LEU A 223 1.64 7.69 24.18
CA LEU A 223 0.18 7.77 24.20
C LEU A 223 -0.44 6.55 24.88
N ALA A 224 0.10 5.35 24.68
CA ALA A 224 -0.30 4.12 25.33
C ALA A 224 0.19 3.95 26.79
N ALA A 225 0.85 4.95 27.38
CA ALA A 225 1.36 4.86 28.75
C ALA A 225 0.30 5.14 29.84
N SER A 226 -0.86 5.71 29.49
CA SER A 226 -1.91 6.04 30.47
C SER A 226 -3.31 6.18 29.86
N GLU A 227 -4.36 5.93 30.64
CA GLU A 227 -5.76 6.17 30.24
C GLU A 227 -6.07 7.64 29.89
N ALA A 228 -5.26 8.59 30.39
CA ALA A 228 -5.43 10.01 30.06
C ALA A 228 -4.90 10.39 28.67
N THR A 229 -3.94 9.61 28.15
CA THR A 229 -3.30 9.82 26.85
C THR A 229 -3.81 8.86 25.78
N ALA A 230 -4.24 7.65 26.18
CA ALA A 230 -4.70 6.58 25.30
C ALA A 230 -5.78 6.97 24.28
N PRO A 231 -6.79 7.83 24.60
CA PRO A 231 -7.77 8.30 23.61
C PRO A 231 -7.14 8.86 22.32
N ARG A 232 -5.94 9.45 22.40
CA ARG A 232 -5.24 10.01 21.23
C ARG A 232 -4.70 8.96 20.26
N LEU A 233 -4.59 7.70 20.67
CA LEU A 233 -4.27 6.58 19.75
C LEU A 233 -5.26 6.49 18.59
N LEU A 234 -6.52 6.93 18.81
CA LEU A 234 -7.55 7.02 17.76
C LEU A 234 -7.11 7.88 16.56
N ALA A 235 -6.29 8.90 16.79
CA ALA A 235 -5.78 9.77 15.72
C ALA A 235 -4.75 9.04 14.83
N HIS A 236 -3.81 8.30 15.43
CA HIS A 236 -2.86 7.47 14.67
C HIS A 236 -3.59 6.33 13.94
N ALA A 237 -4.57 5.69 14.59
CA ALA A 237 -5.42 4.66 14.00
C ALA A 237 -6.25 5.20 12.82
N TYR A 238 -6.82 6.41 12.94
CA TYR A 238 -7.50 7.13 11.86
C TYR A 238 -6.58 7.34 10.65
N VAL A 239 -5.39 7.93 10.85
CA VAL A 239 -4.45 8.23 9.75
C VAL A 239 -3.98 6.97 9.04
N ARG A 240 -3.71 5.89 9.78
CA ARG A 240 -3.30 4.60 9.20
C ARG A 240 -4.48 3.86 8.54
N TYR A 241 -5.47 3.40 9.32
CA TYR A 241 -6.48 2.47 8.82
C TYR A 241 -7.41 3.07 7.75
N LEU A 242 -7.86 4.34 7.89
CA LEU A 242 -8.68 4.96 6.83
C LEU A 242 -7.88 5.28 5.56
N GLY A 243 -6.56 5.49 5.69
CA GLY A 243 -5.62 5.57 4.59
C GLY A 243 -5.51 4.23 3.83
N ASP A 244 -5.26 3.14 4.54
CA ASP A 244 -5.17 1.78 3.98
C ASP A 244 -6.47 1.35 3.28
N LEU A 245 -7.62 1.60 3.92
CA LEU A 245 -8.97 1.35 3.38
C LEU A 245 -9.33 2.24 2.18
N SER A 246 -8.51 3.24 1.83
CA SER A 246 -8.77 4.20 0.74
C SER A 246 -7.73 4.12 -0.38
N GLY A 247 -6.45 4.38 -0.09
CA GLY A 247 -5.36 4.31 -1.06
C GLY A 247 -4.77 2.91 -1.23
N GLY A 248 -4.80 2.08 -0.18
CA GLY A 248 -4.12 0.78 -0.14
C GLY A 248 -4.54 -0.19 -1.25
N GLN A 249 -5.81 -0.17 -1.66
CA GLN A 249 -6.32 -1.01 -2.76
C GLN A 249 -5.60 -0.73 -4.09
N ILE A 250 -5.30 0.55 -4.38
CA ILE A 250 -4.60 0.97 -5.60
C ILE A 250 -3.14 0.49 -5.55
N ILE A 251 -2.49 0.68 -4.40
CA ILE A 251 -1.10 0.27 -4.17
C ILE A 251 -0.99 -1.26 -4.31
N GLY A 252 -1.79 -2.05 -3.57
CA GLY A 252 -1.78 -3.51 -3.65
C GLY A 252 -2.06 -4.07 -5.05
N ALA A 253 -2.88 -3.40 -5.86
CA ALA A 253 -3.11 -3.77 -7.26
C ALA A 253 -1.88 -3.49 -8.15
N ARG A 254 -1.22 -2.35 -7.97
CA ARG A 254 0.01 -1.99 -8.71
C ARG A 254 1.18 -2.91 -8.34
N LEU A 255 1.39 -3.18 -7.05
CA LEU A 255 2.47 -4.05 -6.57
C LEU A 255 2.28 -5.51 -7.00
N ARG A 256 1.04 -6.02 -7.09
CA ARG A 256 0.75 -7.34 -7.69
C ARG A 256 1.33 -7.46 -9.11
N LYS A 257 1.19 -6.39 -9.91
CA LYS A 257 1.74 -6.32 -11.28
C LYS A 257 3.27 -6.14 -11.27
N ALA A 258 3.80 -5.25 -10.43
CA ALA A 258 5.24 -4.95 -10.37
C ALA A 258 6.09 -6.19 -9.99
N TYR A 259 5.68 -6.93 -8.96
CA TYR A 259 6.46 -8.06 -8.43
C TYR A 259 5.95 -9.44 -8.87
N ASN A 260 4.93 -9.50 -9.75
CA ASN A 260 4.28 -10.74 -10.22
C ASN A 260 3.77 -11.63 -9.08
N LEU A 261 2.91 -11.07 -8.22
CA LEU A 261 2.44 -11.73 -6.99
C LEU A 261 1.23 -12.65 -7.24
N PRO A 262 1.23 -13.90 -6.70
CA PRO A 262 0.09 -14.80 -6.76
C PRO A 262 -0.97 -14.42 -5.72
N GLY A 263 -2.25 -14.54 -6.06
CA GLY A 263 -3.37 -14.36 -5.12
C GLY A 263 -3.27 -13.08 -4.28
N LEU A 264 -3.17 -13.25 -2.96
CA LEU A 264 -2.96 -12.20 -1.95
C LEU A 264 -1.53 -12.18 -1.38
N ASP A 265 -0.67 -13.15 -1.71
CA ASP A 265 0.66 -13.30 -1.08
C ASP A 265 1.60 -12.13 -1.41
N GLY A 266 2.13 -11.47 -0.37
CA GLY A 266 3.00 -10.30 -0.51
C GLY A 266 2.26 -8.97 -0.67
N ARG A 267 0.93 -8.99 -0.44
CA ARG A 267 0.04 -7.82 -0.48
C ARG A 267 -1.20 -7.97 0.44
N ARG A 268 -1.19 -8.90 1.40
CA ARG A 268 -2.25 -9.07 2.40
C ARG A 268 -2.44 -7.84 3.27
N PHE A 269 -1.39 -7.07 3.55
CA PHE A 269 -1.49 -5.78 4.24
C PHE A 269 -2.58 -4.86 3.64
N TYR A 270 -2.66 -4.83 2.30
CA TYR A 270 -3.65 -4.06 1.54
C TYR A 270 -5.01 -4.76 1.39
N TYR A 271 -5.26 -5.87 2.08
CA TYR A 271 -6.51 -6.61 2.04
C TYR A 271 -7.17 -6.63 3.41
N PHE A 272 -8.44 -6.25 3.44
CA PHE A 272 -9.28 -6.29 4.63
C PHE A 272 -10.33 -7.36 4.36
N ASP A 273 -10.35 -8.42 5.17
CA ASP A 273 -11.30 -9.51 4.97
C ASP A 273 -12.63 -9.14 5.62
N VAL A 274 -13.45 -8.43 4.85
CA VAL A 274 -14.78 -7.97 5.30
C VAL A 274 -15.77 -9.13 5.23
N ALA A 275 -15.56 -10.11 6.11
CA ALA A 275 -16.55 -11.11 6.48
C ALA A 275 -17.64 -10.41 7.30
N ILE A 276 -18.89 -10.49 6.82
CA ILE A 276 -20.02 -9.83 7.51
C ILE A 276 -20.31 -10.62 8.78
N THR A 277 -20.39 -9.93 9.92
CA THR A 277 -20.73 -10.52 11.22
C THR A 277 -22.22 -10.86 11.30
N GLY A 278 -22.57 -12.02 10.73
CA GLY A 278 -23.80 -12.77 10.96
C GLY A 278 -23.47 -14.25 11.17
N ASP A 279 -24.43 -15.05 11.64
CA ASP A 279 -24.20 -16.45 12.03
C ASP A 279 -23.81 -17.39 10.86
N ASP A 280 -23.91 -16.90 9.63
CA ASP A 280 -23.38 -17.56 8.43
C ASP A 280 -21.85 -17.57 8.40
N LYS A 281 -21.27 -18.48 9.19
CA LYS A 281 -20.01 -19.18 8.83
C LYS A 281 -20.20 -20.16 7.65
N ALA A 282 -21.21 -19.91 6.80
CA ALA A 282 -21.25 -20.44 5.45
C ALA A 282 -19.96 -20.01 4.74
N ALA A 283 -19.24 -20.99 4.19
CA ALA A 283 -17.85 -20.84 3.81
C ALA A 283 -17.57 -19.68 2.84
N VAL A 284 -16.29 -19.31 2.73
CA VAL A 284 -15.75 -18.59 1.55
C VAL A 284 -15.84 -19.53 0.34
N VAL A 285 -17.06 -19.70 -0.17
CA VAL A 285 -17.37 -20.40 -1.42
C VAL A 285 -16.90 -19.52 -2.57
N ALA A 286 -16.28 -20.12 -3.58
CA ALA A 286 -15.65 -19.41 -4.70
C ALA A 286 -16.66 -18.78 -5.68
N GLY A 287 -17.35 -17.73 -5.25
CA GLY A 287 -17.85 -16.69 -6.13
C GLY A 287 -16.82 -15.58 -6.23
N GLU A 288 -16.53 -15.09 -7.45
CA GLU A 288 -15.67 -13.92 -7.62
C GLU A 288 -16.36 -12.66 -7.08
N GLU A 289 -15.94 -12.18 -5.91
CA GLU A 289 -16.37 -10.88 -5.38
C GLU A 289 -16.06 -9.77 -6.39
N THR A 290 -17.09 -9.09 -6.88
CA THR A 290 -16.91 -8.06 -7.88
C THR A 290 -16.21 -6.83 -7.29
N VAL A 291 -15.55 -6.06 -8.17
CA VAL A 291 -14.93 -4.78 -7.80
C VAL A 291 -15.95 -3.80 -7.19
N GLY A 292 -17.23 -3.91 -7.58
CA GLY A 292 -18.33 -3.13 -7.00
C GLY A 292 -18.66 -3.53 -5.57
N GLU A 293 -18.84 -4.83 -5.31
CA GLU A 293 -19.12 -5.36 -3.97
C GLU A 293 -17.97 -5.09 -3.00
N ARG A 294 -16.71 -5.33 -3.42
CA ARG A 294 -15.52 -4.97 -2.64
C ARG A 294 -15.49 -3.49 -2.29
N LYS A 295 -15.76 -2.61 -3.26
CA LYS A 295 -15.80 -1.16 -3.03
C LYS A 295 -16.91 -0.78 -2.05
N LYS A 296 -18.07 -1.46 -2.10
CA LYS A 296 -19.15 -1.27 -1.14
C LYS A 296 -18.72 -1.70 0.27
N LYS A 297 -18.26 -2.95 0.46
CA LYS A 297 -17.80 -3.46 1.76
C LYS A 297 -16.74 -2.56 2.41
N LEU A 298 -15.73 -2.13 1.64
CA LEU A 298 -14.70 -1.20 2.11
C LEU A 298 -15.24 0.20 2.42
N ASN A 299 -16.33 0.63 1.78
CA ASN A 299 -17.02 1.86 2.15
C ASN A 299 -17.81 1.67 3.46
N ASP A 300 -18.52 0.55 3.61
CA ASP A 300 -19.34 0.25 4.78
C ASP A 300 -18.47 0.18 6.06
N VAL A 301 -17.28 -0.47 5.99
CA VAL A 301 -16.26 -0.43 7.06
C VAL A 301 -15.80 1.00 7.37
N LYS A 302 -15.59 1.84 6.36
CA LYS A 302 -15.21 3.25 6.55
C LYS A 302 -16.37 4.14 7.03
N VAL A 303 -17.61 3.69 6.97
CA VAL A 303 -18.75 4.35 7.61
C VAL A 303 -18.78 3.93 9.08
N TRP A 304 -18.80 2.63 9.37
CA TRP A 304 -18.74 2.08 10.73
C TRP A 304 -17.61 2.71 11.57
N TYR A 305 -16.38 2.71 11.04
CA TYR A 305 -15.23 3.26 11.77
C TYR A 305 -15.41 4.75 12.10
N ARG A 306 -15.98 5.56 11.20
CA ARG A 306 -16.26 6.98 11.47
C ARG A 306 -17.37 7.16 12.50
N THR A 307 -18.44 6.38 12.40
CA THR A 307 -19.51 6.36 13.40
C THR A 307 -18.96 6.01 14.78
N GLY A 308 -18.09 5.00 14.89
CA GLY A 308 -17.42 4.67 16.16
C GLY A 308 -16.50 5.78 16.68
N MET A 309 -15.77 6.49 15.81
CA MET A 309 -15.00 7.68 16.22
C MET A 309 -15.90 8.79 16.76
N ASP A 310 -17.04 9.02 16.10
CA ASP A 310 -17.99 10.07 16.47
C ASP A 310 -18.72 9.73 17.78
N GLU A 311 -19.08 8.46 17.99
CA GLU A 311 -19.60 7.92 19.26
C GLU A 311 -18.57 8.01 20.40
N GLY A 312 -17.31 7.63 20.13
CA GLY A 312 -16.24 7.62 21.12
C GLY A 312 -15.77 9.00 21.57
N ALA A 313 -15.78 10.00 20.67
CA ALA A 313 -15.44 11.38 21.01
C ALA A 313 -16.64 12.19 21.55
N GLY A 314 -17.87 11.83 21.15
CA GLY A 314 -19.10 12.50 21.58
C GLY A 314 -19.07 14.01 21.35
N ASP A 315 -19.42 14.76 22.40
CA ASP A 315 -19.46 16.24 22.40
C ASP A 315 -18.26 16.90 23.11
N ASP A 316 -17.20 16.16 23.47
CA ASP A 316 -16.03 16.76 24.12
C ASP A 316 -15.16 17.53 23.10
N GLU A 317 -15.40 18.83 22.99
CA GLU A 317 -14.64 19.76 22.13
C GLU A 317 -13.13 19.75 22.42
N LYS A 318 -12.70 19.50 23.66
CA LYS A 318 -11.26 19.46 24.02
C LYS A 318 -10.62 18.18 23.52
N LEU A 319 -11.30 17.04 23.67
CA LEU A 319 -10.89 15.76 23.08
C LEU A 319 -10.87 15.85 21.55
N LYS A 320 -11.92 16.42 20.91
CA LYS A 320 -11.95 16.68 19.46
C LYS A 320 -10.74 17.51 19.01
N ALA A 321 -10.44 18.61 19.71
CA ALA A 321 -9.28 19.47 19.40
C ALA A 321 -7.94 18.72 19.58
N ALA A 322 -7.78 17.95 20.65
CA ALA A 322 -6.58 17.13 20.88
C ALA A 322 -6.41 16.04 19.80
N LEU A 323 -7.49 15.39 19.36
CA LEU A 323 -7.48 14.40 18.29
C LEU A 323 -7.06 15.02 16.93
N VAL A 324 -7.54 16.22 16.59
CA VAL A 324 -7.14 16.89 15.34
C VAL A 324 -5.68 17.36 15.37
N ARG A 325 -5.16 17.79 16.54
CA ARG A 325 -3.72 18.05 16.71
C ARG A 325 -2.91 16.77 16.51
N GLU A 326 -3.24 15.70 17.24
CA GLU A 326 -2.51 14.44 17.17
C GLU A 326 -2.57 13.79 15.79
N ALA A 327 -3.67 13.98 15.04
CA ALA A 327 -3.76 13.46 13.67
C ALA A 327 -2.80 14.19 12.71
N ASN A 328 -2.57 15.49 12.90
CA ASN A 328 -1.53 16.22 12.16
C ASN A 328 -0.12 15.77 12.57
N VAL A 329 0.13 15.52 13.86
CA VAL A 329 1.37 14.88 14.34
C VAL A 329 1.58 13.52 13.67
N ALA A 330 0.55 12.68 13.62
CA ALA A 330 0.59 11.40 12.94
C ALA A 330 0.88 11.55 11.43
N PHE A 331 0.32 12.55 10.73
CA PHE A 331 0.67 12.82 9.33
C PHE A 331 2.14 13.23 9.17
N VAL A 332 2.68 14.11 10.02
CA VAL A 332 4.11 14.49 10.01
C VAL A 332 5.01 13.26 10.18
N LEU A 333 4.72 12.42 11.18
CA LEU A 333 5.46 11.19 11.44
C LEU A 333 5.36 10.18 10.29
N ASN A 334 4.22 10.11 9.58
CA ASN A 334 4.08 9.30 8.36
C ASN A 334 4.91 9.86 7.19
N THR A 335 4.97 11.19 7.02
CA THR A 335 5.79 11.84 5.98
C THR A 335 7.28 11.57 6.21
N HIS A 336 7.77 11.67 7.45
CA HIS A 336 9.16 11.31 7.77
C HIS A 336 9.43 9.80 7.71
N LEU A 337 8.40 8.95 7.81
CA LEU A 337 8.53 7.52 7.49
C LEU A 337 8.67 7.30 5.98
N PHE A 338 7.95 8.05 5.14
CA PHE A 338 8.13 8.02 3.68
C PHE A 338 9.51 8.53 3.24
N SER A 339 10.11 9.51 3.93
CA SER A 339 11.49 9.95 3.64
C SER A 339 12.57 8.93 4.02
N LEU A 340 12.23 7.84 4.72
CA LEU A 340 13.14 6.70 4.89
C LEU A 340 13.17 5.78 3.66
N ILE A 341 12.21 5.88 2.73
CA ILE A 341 12.20 5.08 1.50
C ILE A 341 13.36 5.53 0.60
N THR A 342 14.13 4.57 0.08
CA THR A 342 15.15 4.83 -0.94
C THR A 342 14.51 4.70 -2.32
N PRO A 343 14.22 5.81 -3.03
CA PRO A 343 13.68 5.73 -4.39
C PRO A 343 14.72 5.10 -5.34
N PRO A 344 14.29 4.50 -6.47
CA PRO A 344 15.21 3.98 -7.46
C PRO A 344 16.07 5.12 -8.05
N PRO A 345 17.34 4.85 -8.44
CA PRO A 345 18.21 5.87 -9.02
C PRO A 345 17.62 6.44 -10.32
N ALA A 346 17.89 7.72 -10.57
CA ALA A 346 17.40 8.44 -11.75
C ALA A 346 17.73 7.69 -13.08
N PRO A 347 16.81 7.70 -14.06
CA PRO A 347 16.92 6.88 -15.27
C PRO A 347 18.20 7.19 -16.05
N GLY A 348 19.12 6.22 -16.07
CA GLY A 348 20.45 6.34 -16.68
C GLY A 348 21.54 5.62 -15.89
N LYS A 349 21.35 5.36 -14.59
CA LYS A 349 22.26 4.56 -13.75
C LYS A 349 21.67 3.18 -13.45
N GLU A 350 22.21 2.17 -14.14
CA GLU A 350 21.83 0.75 -14.06
C GLU A 350 20.39 0.38 -14.45
N LEU A 351 20.19 -0.92 -14.71
CA LEU A 351 18.88 -1.57 -14.86
C LEU A 351 18.55 -2.32 -13.57
N ARG A 352 17.28 -2.26 -13.13
CA ARG A 352 16.80 -2.93 -11.90
C ARG A 352 17.02 -4.44 -11.94
N TYR A 353 17.14 -5.11 -10.81
CA TYR A 353 17.30 -6.59 -10.75
C TYR A 353 16.13 -7.30 -11.42
N PHE A 354 14.90 -6.86 -11.18
CA PHE A 354 13.72 -7.44 -11.85
C PHE A 354 13.61 -7.04 -13.32
N GLU A 355 14.10 -5.87 -13.74
CA GLU A 355 14.18 -5.50 -15.17
C GLU A 355 15.27 -6.28 -15.90
N LYS A 356 16.45 -6.48 -15.29
CA LYS A 356 17.51 -7.39 -15.75
C LYS A 356 16.94 -8.79 -15.93
N ARG A 357 16.28 -9.34 -14.91
CA ARG A 357 15.69 -10.68 -14.95
C ARG A 357 14.55 -10.81 -15.97
N GLN A 358 13.65 -9.83 -16.08
CA GLN A 358 12.60 -9.83 -17.11
C GLN A 358 13.19 -9.70 -18.52
N ARG A 359 14.26 -8.90 -18.71
CA ARG A 359 14.99 -8.82 -19.98
C ARG A 359 15.75 -10.11 -20.29
N GLU A 360 16.32 -10.79 -19.29
CA GLU A 360 16.95 -12.10 -19.45
C GLU A 360 15.93 -13.19 -19.80
N GLU A 361 14.76 -13.17 -19.17
CA GLU A 361 13.68 -14.13 -19.44
C GLU A 361 13.04 -13.89 -20.82
N ALA A 362 12.81 -12.63 -21.19
CA ALA A 362 12.41 -12.24 -22.54
C ALA A 362 13.50 -12.55 -23.60
N ARG A 363 14.78 -12.34 -23.28
CA ARG A 363 15.92 -12.71 -24.14
C ARG A 363 16.06 -14.21 -24.28
N ARG A 364 15.80 -14.98 -23.22
CA ARG A 364 15.75 -16.45 -23.24
C ARG A 364 14.60 -16.95 -24.10
N LEU A 365 13.42 -16.32 -24.02
CA LEU A 365 12.29 -16.57 -24.91
C LEU A 365 12.54 -16.14 -26.36
N ALA A 366 13.38 -15.13 -26.61
CA ALA A 366 13.76 -14.71 -27.95
C ALA A 366 14.89 -15.57 -28.57
N LEU A 367 15.81 -16.10 -27.75
CA LEU A 367 16.86 -17.05 -28.16
C LEU A 367 16.34 -18.47 -28.32
N HIS A 368 15.34 -18.84 -27.51
CA HIS A 368 14.64 -20.12 -27.55
C HIS A 368 13.13 -19.86 -27.68
N PRO A 369 12.68 -19.32 -28.84
CA PRO A 369 11.26 -19.19 -29.09
C PRO A 369 10.64 -20.59 -29.03
N HIS A 370 9.59 -20.73 -28.23
CA HIS A 370 8.79 -21.95 -28.23
C HIS A 370 8.30 -22.18 -29.66
N LYS A 371 8.88 -23.16 -30.36
CA LYS A 371 8.33 -23.61 -31.65
C LYS A 371 6.84 -23.91 -31.42
N PRO A 372 5.92 -23.29 -32.19
CA PRO A 372 4.54 -23.75 -32.17
C PRO A 372 4.56 -25.22 -32.56
N LEU A 373 3.89 -26.06 -31.77
CA LEU A 373 3.80 -27.49 -32.07
C LEU A 373 3.25 -27.62 -33.49
N THR A 374 3.90 -28.43 -34.32
CA THR A 374 3.33 -28.76 -35.62
C THR A 374 1.98 -29.44 -35.42
N TRP A 375 1.10 -29.38 -36.42
CA TRP A 375 -0.20 -30.05 -36.33
C TRP A 375 -0.05 -31.55 -36.05
N THR A 376 1.03 -32.17 -36.54
CA THR A 376 1.41 -33.56 -36.24
C THR A 376 1.90 -33.76 -34.81
N GLU A 377 2.73 -32.88 -34.24
CA GLU A 377 3.14 -32.94 -32.83
C GLU A 377 1.96 -32.72 -31.87
N PHE A 378 1.06 -31.79 -32.21
CA PHE A 378 -0.17 -31.55 -31.45
C PHE A 378 -1.07 -32.78 -31.49
N ALA A 379 -1.37 -33.30 -32.69
CA ALA A 379 -2.16 -34.52 -32.87
C ALA A 379 -1.54 -35.73 -32.15
N LEU A 380 -0.21 -35.90 -32.18
CA LEU A 380 0.48 -37.00 -31.49
C LEU A 380 0.41 -36.86 -29.96
N LYS A 381 0.52 -35.65 -29.40
CA LYS A 381 0.35 -35.42 -27.95
C LYS A 381 -1.11 -35.59 -27.52
N PHE A 382 -2.07 -35.13 -28.34
CA PHE A 382 -3.50 -35.30 -28.11
C PHE A 382 -3.92 -36.78 -28.19
N MET A 383 -3.42 -37.53 -29.18
CA MET A 383 -3.55 -38.99 -29.25
C MET A 383 -2.98 -39.67 -28.01
N ARG A 384 -1.78 -39.30 -27.54
CA ARG A 384 -1.19 -39.88 -26.32
C ARG A 384 -1.98 -39.54 -25.06
N PHE A 385 -2.59 -38.35 -24.97
CA PHE A 385 -3.49 -37.98 -23.90
C PHE A 385 -4.77 -38.83 -23.93
N ILE A 386 -5.45 -38.94 -25.07
CA ILE A 386 -6.62 -39.81 -25.26
C ILE A 386 -6.28 -41.28 -24.91
N PHE A 387 -5.14 -41.79 -25.38
CA PHE A 387 -4.71 -43.16 -25.10
C PHE A 387 -4.44 -43.39 -23.61
N ALA A 388 -3.86 -42.39 -22.90
CA ALA A 388 -3.67 -42.45 -21.45
C ALA A 388 -5.01 -42.43 -20.69
N CYS A 389 -5.97 -41.61 -21.11
CA CYS A 389 -7.32 -41.59 -20.54
C CYS A 389 -8.05 -42.93 -20.77
N LEU A 390 -8.05 -43.46 -22.00
CA LEU A 390 -8.68 -44.74 -22.34
C LEU A 390 -7.99 -45.91 -21.63
N PHE A 391 -6.66 -45.89 -21.47
CA PHE A 391 -5.94 -46.88 -20.69
C PHE A 391 -6.27 -46.80 -19.19
N GLY A 392 -6.40 -45.59 -18.64
CA GLY A 392 -6.88 -45.39 -17.25
C GLY A 392 -8.29 -45.94 -17.03
N VAL A 393 -9.21 -45.69 -17.98
CA VAL A 393 -10.57 -46.29 -17.97
C VAL A 393 -10.50 -47.81 -18.06
N PHE A 394 -9.69 -48.37 -18.96
CA PHE A 394 -9.53 -49.81 -19.10
C PHE A 394 -8.96 -50.46 -17.82
N VAL A 395 -7.91 -49.89 -17.23
CA VAL A 395 -7.31 -50.41 -15.98
C VAL A 395 -8.29 -50.34 -14.82
N THR A 396 -9.02 -49.22 -14.65
CA THR A 396 -10.02 -49.10 -13.57
C THR A 396 -11.22 -50.02 -13.77
N HIS A 397 -11.68 -50.24 -15.00
CA HIS A 397 -12.79 -51.15 -15.29
C HIS A 397 -12.39 -52.64 -15.21
N ALA A 398 -11.21 -53.01 -15.70
CA ALA A 398 -10.80 -54.41 -15.85
C ALA A 398 -9.98 -54.95 -14.66
N MET A 399 -9.14 -54.13 -14.03
CA MET A 399 -8.23 -54.56 -12.96
C MET A 399 -8.76 -54.24 -11.55
N ILE A 400 -9.71 -53.31 -11.39
CA ILE A 400 -10.29 -52.95 -10.08
C ILE A 400 -11.83 -52.84 -10.15
N PRO A 401 -12.57 -53.94 -10.44
CA PRO A 401 -14.02 -53.89 -10.69
C PRO A 401 -14.86 -53.33 -9.54
N THR A 402 -14.37 -53.43 -8.29
CA THR A 402 -15.02 -52.88 -7.08
C THR A 402 -15.01 -51.35 -7.03
N LEU A 403 -14.08 -50.70 -7.72
CA LEU A 403 -13.94 -49.24 -7.75
C LEU A 403 -14.77 -48.62 -8.89
N TRP A 404 -15.06 -49.39 -9.95
CA TRP A 404 -15.79 -48.92 -11.13
C TRP A 404 -17.13 -48.23 -10.81
N PRO A 405 -18.02 -48.73 -9.92
CA PRO A 405 -19.29 -48.08 -9.61
C PRO A 405 -19.16 -46.66 -9.01
N GLN A 406 -18.02 -46.35 -8.37
CA GLN A 406 -17.77 -45.05 -7.76
C GLN A 406 -17.23 -44.02 -8.77
N ILE A 407 -16.54 -44.49 -9.83
CA ILE A 407 -15.85 -43.63 -10.80
C ILE A 407 -16.62 -43.53 -12.13
N ALA A 408 -17.39 -44.55 -12.52
CA ALA A 408 -18.18 -44.56 -13.75
C ALA A 408 -19.08 -43.32 -13.97
N PRO A 409 -19.72 -42.72 -12.93
CA PRO A 409 -20.48 -41.47 -13.10
C PRO A 409 -19.65 -40.30 -13.65
N TRP A 410 -18.36 -40.23 -13.29
CA TRP A 410 -17.44 -39.19 -13.76
C TRP A 410 -17.03 -39.39 -15.23
N PHE A 411 -17.01 -40.63 -15.72
CA PHE A 411 -16.69 -40.95 -17.11
C PHE A 411 -17.90 -40.89 -18.05
N HIS A 412 -19.10 -41.29 -17.61
CA HIS A 412 -20.29 -41.20 -18.45
C HIS A 412 -20.68 -39.75 -18.81
N GLY A 413 -20.26 -38.77 -17.99
CA GLY A 413 -20.42 -37.34 -18.30
C GLY A 413 -19.62 -36.82 -19.50
N THR A 414 -18.67 -37.57 -20.09
CA THR A 414 -17.72 -37.01 -21.08
C THR A 414 -17.95 -37.38 -22.55
N VAL A 415 -18.90 -38.25 -22.89
CA VAL A 415 -19.08 -38.74 -24.28
C VAL A 415 -20.51 -38.60 -24.83
N VAL A 416 -21.54 -38.60 -23.98
CA VAL A 416 -22.97 -38.55 -24.38
C VAL A 416 -23.61 -37.14 -24.51
N PRO A 417 -23.11 -36.02 -23.91
CA PRO A 417 -23.80 -34.71 -23.93
C PRO A 417 -24.04 -34.01 -25.28
N VAL A 418 -23.80 -34.65 -26.43
CA VAL A 418 -24.03 -34.06 -27.77
C VAL A 418 -25.51 -34.14 -28.21
N LEU A 419 -26.35 -34.94 -27.53
CA LEU A 419 -27.70 -35.30 -28.00
C LEU A 419 -28.83 -35.21 -26.95
N ASN A 420 -28.66 -34.49 -25.82
CA ASN A 420 -29.75 -34.33 -24.85
C ASN A 420 -29.66 -33.05 -24.00
N ASP A 421 -30.69 -32.20 -24.04
CA ASP A 421 -30.69 -30.81 -23.52
C ASP A 421 -30.81 -30.67 -21.98
N LYS A 422 -30.22 -31.58 -21.18
CA LYS A 422 -30.33 -31.54 -19.71
C LYS A 422 -29.01 -31.72 -18.94
N VAL A 423 -28.26 -30.61 -18.92
CA VAL A 423 -27.40 -30.10 -17.82
C VAL A 423 -26.23 -30.98 -17.33
N ILE A 424 -25.02 -30.65 -17.79
CA ILE A 424 -23.88 -30.31 -16.91
C ILE A 424 -23.26 -29.00 -17.46
N PRO A 425 -22.94 -27.98 -16.64
CA PRO A 425 -22.69 -26.62 -17.16
C PRO A 425 -21.21 -26.31 -17.48
N TRP A 426 -20.95 -26.12 -18.77
CA TRP A 426 -19.72 -25.78 -19.53
C TRP A 426 -18.87 -24.53 -19.14
N TRP A 427 -18.78 -24.14 -17.87
CA TRP A 427 -18.11 -22.90 -17.44
C TRP A 427 -17.03 -23.11 -16.36
N ASP A 428 -16.03 -22.23 -16.34
CA ASP A 428 -15.16 -21.96 -15.18
C ASP A 428 -15.07 -20.44 -14.95
N GLU A 429 -14.36 -20.02 -13.89
CA GLU A 429 -14.09 -18.63 -13.46
C GLU A 429 -13.68 -17.66 -14.60
N ASN A 430 -13.15 -18.17 -15.71
CA ASN A 430 -12.63 -17.40 -16.84
C ASN A 430 -13.52 -17.52 -18.11
N GLY A 431 -14.81 -17.84 -17.94
CA GLY A 431 -15.81 -17.90 -19.02
C GLY A 431 -15.68 -19.13 -19.93
N PRO A 432 -16.50 -19.27 -21.00
CA PRO A 432 -16.61 -20.52 -21.75
C PRO A 432 -15.27 -21.00 -22.35
N ILE A 433 -14.82 -22.18 -21.93
CA ILE A 433 -13.48 -22.74 -22.19
C ILE A 433 -13.17 -22.84 -23.70
N VAL A 434 -14.14 -23.30 -24.49
CA VAL A 434 -14.04 -23.41 -25.95
C VAL A 434 -13.69 -22.06 -26.59
N ASN A 435 -14.25 -20.96 -26.07
CA ASN A 435 -14.04 -19.60 -26.58
C ASN A 435 -12.61 -19.11 -26.26
N ARG A 436 -12.03 -19.50 -25.11
CA ARG A 436 -10.60 -19.27 -24.79
C ARG A 436 -9.66 -20.04 -25.73
N HIS A 437 -10.00 -21.28 -26.10
CA HIS A 437 -9.20 -22.07 -27.04
C HIS A 437 -9.26 -21.53 -28.48
N LEU A 438 -10.45 -21.22 -29.01
CA LEU A 438 -10.57 -20.59 -30.34
C LEU A 438 -9.87 -19.22 -30.40
N LYS A 439 -10.01 -18.36 -29.37
CA LYS A 439 -9.34 -17.04 -29.33
C LYS A 439 -7.82 -17.12 -29.15
N ARG A 440 -7.28 -18.24 -28.63
CA ARG A 440 -5.83 -18.50 -28.65
C ARG A 440 -5.36 -19.00 -30.02
N ALA A 441 -6.11 -19.89 -30.65
CA ALA A 441 -5.77 -20.42 -31.98
C ALA A 441 -5.77 -19.32 -33.06
N THR A 442 -6.79 -18.45 -33.10
CA THR A 442 -6.85 -17.35 -34.09
C THR A 442 -5.75 -16.30 -33.88
N ARG A 443 -5.32 -16.06 -32.64
CA ARG A 443 -4.16 -15.19 -32.32
C ARG A 443 -2.78 -15.85 -32.52
N GLN A 444 -2.75 -17.06 -33.09
CA GLN A 444 -1.53 -17.76 -33.49
C GLN A 444 -1.55 -18.12 -35.00
N MET A 445 -2.53 -17.61 -35.75
CA MET A 445 -2.69 -17.78 -37.20
C MET A 445 -2.74 -16.45 -37.98
N PHE A 446 -2.67 -15.32 -37.28
CA PHE A 446 -2.57 -13.96 -37.80
C PHE A 446 -1.51 -13.18 -36.99
#